data_AF-A0A3D3UK25-F1
#
_entry.id   AF-A0A3D3UK25-F1
#
_cell.length_a   1.000
_cell.length_b   1.000
_cell.length_c   1.000
_cell.angle_alpha   90.00
_cell.angle_beta   90.00
_cell.angle_gamma   90.00
#
_symmetry.space_group_name_H-M   'P 1'
#
loop_
_entity.id
_entity.type
_entity.pdbx_description
1 polymer ?
#
loop_
_entity_poly.entity_id
_entity_poly.type
_entity_poly.pdbx_seq_one_letter_code
_entity_poly.pdbx_strand_id
1 'polypeptide(L)' 'LLRRRYNQSAVLAAHIGRIAGKPVIADMLRRVRPTPPLKGMSRSVRFRQLKGAIAIAPQYENLLPGARIVVIDDVMT' A
#
# COMPACT_ATOMS: atom_id res chain seq x y z
N LEU A 1 4.44 16.68 -14.95
CA LEU A 1 3.46 15.67 -15.43
C LEU A 1 3.45 14.47 -14.50
N LEU A 2 2.55 14.47 -13.49
CA LEU A 2 2.36 13.36 -12.56
C LEU A 2 1.58 12.24 -13.25
N ARG A 3 2.26 11.38 -14.00
CA ARG A 3 1.64 10.18 -14.56
C ARG A 3 1.43 9.21 -13.40
N ARG A 4 0.21 9.16 -12.85
CA ARG A 4 -0.22 8.05 -11.98
C ARG A 4 -0.03 6.79 -12.83
N ARG A 5 1.02 6.00 -12.53
CA ARG A 5 1.23 4.72 -13.19
C ARG A 5 0.02 3.83 -12.87
N TYR A 6 -0.28 2.91 -13.78
CA TYR A 6 -1.38 1.97 -13.61
C TYR A 6 -1.24 1.25 -12.26
N ASN A 7 -2.24 1.37 -11.38
CA ASN A 7 -2.22 0.80 -10.04
C ASN A 7 -3.03 -0.50 -10.05
N GLN A 8 -2.35 -1.60 -10.43
CA GLN A 8 -2.95 -2.94 -10.52
C GLN A 8 -3.54 -3.39 -9.19
N SER A 9 -2.83 -3.13 -8.08
CA SER A 9 -3.29 -3.44 -6.73
C SER A 9 -4.63 -2.74 -6.41
N ALA A 10 -4.83 -1.48 -6.83
CA ALA A 10 -6.11 -0.78 -6.65
C ALA A 10 -7.25 -1.37 -7.48
N VAL A 11 -6.97 -1.78 -8.72
CA VAL A 11 -7.98 -2.45 -9.57
C VAL A 11 -8.40 -3.78 -8.94
N LEU A 12 -7.43 -4.57 -8.47
CA LEU A 12 -7.67 -5.83 -7.77
C LEU A 12 -8.47 -5.60 -6.48
N ALA A 13 -8.05 -4.63 -5.66
CA ALA A 13 -8.72 -4.28 -4.41
C ALA A 13 -10.18 -3.89 -4.63
N ALA A 14 -10.48 -3.10 -5.67
CA ALA A 14 -11.84 -2.70 -6.01
C ALA A 14 -12.74 -3.91 -6.30
N HIS A 15 -12.24 -4.90 -7.04
CA HIS A 15 -12.99 -6.12 -7.36
C HIS A 15 -13.21 -6.98 -6.12
N ILE A 16 -12.16 -7.18 -5.30
CA ILE A 16 -12.25 -7.93 -4.05
C ILE A 16 -13.25 -7.26 -3.09
N GLY A 17 -13.15 -5.94 -2.92
CA GLY A 17 -14.04 -5.18 -2.04
C GLY A 17 -15.51 -5.27 -2.46
N ARG A 18 -15.78 -5.24 -3.77
CA ARG A 18 -17.13 -5.44 -4.30
C ARG A 18 -17.67 -6.83 -3.97
N ILE A 19 -16.86 -7.88 -4.12
CA ILE A 19 -17.26 -9.26 -3.81
C ILE A 19 -17.47 -9.44 -2.30
N ALA A 20 -16.60 -8.85 -1.48
CA ALA A 20 -16.63 -8.98 -0.03
C ALA A 20 -17.62 -8.03 0.67
N GLY A 21 -18.20 -7.07 -0.05
CA GLY A 21 -19.04 -6.00 0.52
C GLY A 21 -18.26 -5.12 1.51
N LYS A 22 -16.97 -4.85 1.23
CA LYS A 22 -16.09 -4.05 2.12
C LYS A 22 -15.60 -2.77 1.42
N PRO A 23 -15.47 -1.66 2.17
CA PRO A 23 -14.93 -0.42 1.62
C PRO A 23 -13.47 -0.60 1.20
N VAL A 24 -13.08 0.07 0.13
CA VAL A 24 -11.71 0.07 -0.41
C VAL A 24 -11.19 1.50 -0.42
N ILE A 25 -10.02 1.71 0.20
CA ILE A 25 -9.36 3.01 0.27
C ILE A 25 -7.99 2.88 -0.43
N ALA A 26 -7.95 3.19 -1.72
CA ALA A 26 -6.78 2.93 -2.58
C ALA A 26 -5.58 3.88 -2.35
N ASP A 27 -5.78 4.96 -1.60
CA ASP A 27 -4.80 6.01 -1.32
C ASP A 27 -4.52 6.16 0.19
N MET A 28 -4.92 5.18 1.01
CA MET A 28 -4.62 5.16 2.45
C MET A 28 -3.11 5.12 2.72
N LEU A 29 -2.36 4.42 1.88
CA LEU A 29 -0.90 4.32 1.99
C LEU A 29 -0.24 5.33 1.06
N ARG A 30 0.63 6.16 1.63
CA ARG A 30 1.47 7.11 0.89
C ARG A 30 2.94 6.80 1.10
N ARG A 31 3.74 7.10 0.08
CA ARG A 31 5.20 7.01 0.15
C ARG A 31 5.77 8.33 0.65
N VAL A 32 6.39 8.31 1.83
CA VAL A 32 6.91 9.52 2.49
C VAL A 32 8.36 9.85 2.08
N ARG A 33 9.08 8.86 1.55
CA ARG A 33 10.41 9.03 0.96
C ARG A 33 10.66 8.03 -0.16
N PRO A 34 11.53 8.34 -1.13
CA PRO A 34 11.98 7.35 -2.10
C PRO A 34 12.70 6.19 -1.41
N THR A 35 12.61 4.99 -2.00
CA THR A 35 13.44 3.85 -1.61
C THR A 35 14.30 3.44 -2.80
N PRO A 36 15.51 2.91 -2.56
CA PRO A 36 16.29 2.30 -3.63
C PRO A 36 15.53 1.12 -4.26
N PRO A 37 15.90 0.69 -5.48
CA PRO A 37 15.39 -0.55 -6.05
C PRO A 37 15.62 -1.72 -5.09
N LEU A 38 14.56 -2.47 -4.77
CA LEU A 38 14.63 -3.58 -3.80
C LEU A 38 15.03 -4.92 -4.43
N LYS A 39 15.15 -4.97 -5.76
CA LYS A 39 15.53 -6.18 -6.50
C LYS A 39 16.92 -6.65 -6.08
N GLY A 40 17.06 -7.95 -5.79
CA GLY A 40 18.32 -8.55 -5.36
C GLY A 40 18.69 -8.30 -3.88
N MET A 41 17.89 -7.53 -3.15
CA MET A 41 18.08 -7.36 -1.71
C MET A 41 17.50 -8.55 -0.94
N SER A 42 18.21 -8.99 0.10
CA SER A 42 17.67 -9.98 1.04
C SER A 42 16.42 -9.44 1.75
N ARG A 43 15.57 -10.34 2.25
CA ARG A 43 14.34 -9.96 2.98
C ARG A 43 14.63 -8.94 4.07
N SER A 44 15.62 -9.17 4.94
CA SER A 44 15.93 -8.26 6.05
C SER A 44 16.36 -6.86 5.58
N VAL A 45 17.12 -6.77 4.49
CA VAL A 45 17.50 -5.50 3.87
C VAL A 45 16.28 -4.79 3.31
N ARG A 46 15.39 -5.49 2.59
CA ARG A 46 14.14 -4.92 2.08
C ARG A 46 13.29 -4.32 3.20
N PHE A 47 13.11 -5.06 4.30
CA PHE A 47 12.37 -4.58 5.47
C PHE A 47 12.99 -3.32 6.07
N ARG A 48 14.33 -3.26 6.22
CA ARG A 48 15.01 -2.05 6.70
C ARG A 48 14.82 -0.87 5.74
N GLN A 49 14.92 -1.10 4.43
CA GLN A 49 14.74 -0.05 3.44
C GLN A 49 13.30 0.48 3.40
N LEU A 50 12.31 -0.40 3.58
CA LEU A 50 10.89 -0.05 3.58
C LEU A 50 10.41 0.55 4.91
N LYS A 51 11.11 0.28 6.03
CA LYS A 51 10.73 0.82 7.34
C LYS A 51 10.65 2.35 7.28
N GLY A 52 9.47 2.88 7.63
CA GLY A 52 9.18 4.31 7.60
C GLY A 52 9.18 4.94 6.21
N ALA A 53 9.26 4.16 5.12
CA ALA A 53 9.15 4.68 3.75
C ALA A 53 7.69 4.82 3.29
N ILE A 54 6.80 4.05 3.89
CA ILE A 54 5.36 4.04 3.64
C ILE A 54 4.66 4.40 4.95
N ALA A 55 3.68 5.29 4.87
CA ALA A 55 2.89 5.73 6.01
C ALA A 55 1.42 5.85 5.62
N ILE A 56 0.55 5.96 6.62
CA ILE A 56 -0.85 6.30 6.43
C ILE A 56 -0.96 7.76 5.97
N ALA A 57 -1.89 8.07 5.08
CA ALA A 57 -2.19 9.44 4.70
C ALA A 57 -2.98 10.11 5.85
N PRO A 58 -2.62 11.35 6.27
CA PRO A 58 -3.13 11.95 7.51
C PRO A 58 -4.65 11.97 7.62
N GLN A 59 -5.36 12.15 6.50
CA GLN A 59 -6.82 12.18 6.46
C GLN A 59 -7.51 10.87 6.86
N TYR A 60 -6.77 9.75 6.94
CA TYR A 60 -7.29 8.44 7.32
C TYR A 60 -6.81 7.94 8.69
N GLU A 61 -5.98 8.71 9.42
CA GLU A 61 -5.46 8.27 10.72
C GLU A 61 -6.58 7.96 11.73
N ASN A 62 -7.66 8.73 11.68
CA ASN A 62 -8.84 8.53 12.53
C ASN A 62 -9.62 7.24 12.23
N LEU A 63 -9.37 6.58 11.09
CA LEU A 63 -10.02 5.33 10.72
C LEU A 63 -9.27 4.09 11.24
N LEU A 64 -8.06 4.25 11.78
CA LEU A 64 -7.22 3.13 12.22
C LEU A 64 -7.64 2.50 13.56
N PRO A 65 -8.04 3.28 14.60
CA PRO A 65 -8.37 2.70 15.89
C PRO A 65 -9.47 1.63 15.80
N GLY A 66 -9.14 0.40 16.19
CA GLY A 66 -10.06 -0.75 16.17
C GLY A 66 -10.35 -1.33 14.77
N ALA A 67 -9.79 -0.76 13.70
CA ALA A 67 -10.02 -1.26 12.35
C ALA A 67 -9.23 -2.54 12.06
N ARG A 68 -9.88 -3.47 11.37
CA ARG A 68 -9.23 -4.64 10.77
C ARG A 68 -8.93 -4.33 9.32
N ILE A 69 -7.66 -4.12 9.01
CA ILE A 69 -7.21 -3.65 7.69
C ILE A 69 -6.57 -4.81 6.93
N VAL A 70 -6.95 -4.96 5.67
CA VAL A 70 -6.32 -5.89 4.72
C VAL A 70 -5.59 -5.07 3.67
N VAL A 71 -4.30 -5.32 3.50
CA VAL A 71 -3.49 -4.71 2.44
C VAL A 71 -3.51 -5.62 1.23
N ILE A 72 -3.78 -5.06 0.05
CA ILE A 72 -3.79 -5.77 -1.23
C ILE A 72 -2.60 -5.28 -2.06
N ASP A 73 -1.82 -6.22 -2.59
CA ASP A 73 -0.71 -5.94 -3.50
C ASP A 73 -0.73 -6.92 -4.68
N ASP A 74 -0.23 -6.49 -5.84
CA ASP A 74 -0.26 -7.28 -7.08
C ASP A 74 0.94 -8.21 -7.23
N VAL A 75 2.07 -7.87 -6.60
CA VAL A 75 3.31 -8.65 -6.63
C VAL A 75 3.72 -9.04 -5.21
N MET A 76 3.77 -10.34 -4.93
CA MET A 76 4.38 -10.88 -3.72
C MET A 76 5.73 -11.51 -4.09
N THR A 77 6.84 -10.95 -3.58
CA THR A 77 8.22 -11.44 -3.81
C THR A 77 9.07 -11.37 -2.56
#